data_AF-A0A5J4J0U8-F1
#
_entry.id   AF-A0A5J4J0U8-F1
#
_cell.length_a   1.000
_cell.length_b   1.000
_cell.length_c   1.000
_cell.angle_alpha   90.00
_cell.angle_beta   90.00
_cell.angle_gamma   90.00
#
_symmetry.space_group_name_H-M   'P 1'
#
loop_
_entity.id
_entity.type
_entity.pdbx_description
1 polymer ?
#
loop_
_entity_poly.entity_id
_entity_poly.type
_entity_poly.pdbx_seq_one_letter_code
_entity_poly.pdbx_strand_id
1 'polypeptide(L)'
;MTNQKRNKAINIVLWIAQGLLAVMFIMAGIMKATQPVEALAESLPWVTSTPLGLVRFIGISELLGGLGLLIPSIFRFKPILTVWAALGLALIMVLAAGFHATRGEFPNIGMNVVLIGIALFIVWGRSKKAPIFSKS
;
A
#
# COMPACT_ATOMS: atom_id res chain seq x y z
N MET A 1 4.63 -5.44 -33.47
CA MET A 1 5.21 -6.29 -32.39
C MET A 1 5.72 -5.50 -31.17
N THR A 2 6.16 -4.25 -31.31
CA THR A 2 6.70 -3.39 -30.23
C THR A 2 5.69 -3.11 -29.10
N ASN A 3 4.44 -2.79 -29.42
CA ASN A 3 3.40 -2.50 -28.41
C ASN A 3 3.01 -3.71 -27.55
N GLN A 4 2.97 -4.92 -28.13
CA GLN A 4 2.67 -6.14 -27.38
C GLN A 4 3.77 -6.49 -26.37
N LYS A 5 5.05 -6.40 -26.79
CA LYS A 5 6.19 -6.59 -25.87
C LYS A 5 6.18 -5.56 -24.73
N ARG A 6 5.90 -4.29 -25.03
CA ARG A 6 5.82 -3.20 -24.03
C ARG A 6 4.70 -3.46 -23.01
N ASN A 7 3.54 -3.94 -23.45
CA ASN A 7 2.42 -4.27 -22.57
C ASN A 7 2.70 -5.49 -21.68
N LYS A 8 3.48 -6.47 -22.17
CA LYS A 8 3.93 -7.60 -21.34
C LYS A 8 4.92 -7.15 -20.25
N ALA A 9 5.91 -6.35 -20.62
CA ALA A 9 6.90 -5.83 -19.67
C ALA A 9 6.24 -5.01 -18.55
N ILE A 10 5.37 -4.05 -18.89
CA ILE A 10 4.68 -3.24 -17.88
C ILE A 10 3.76 -4.08 -16.99
N ASN A 11 3.12 -5.12 -17.52
CA ASN A 11 2.31 -6.02 -16.71
C ASN A 11 3.15 -6.77 -15.66
N ILE A 12 4.35 -7.24 -16.02
CA ILE A 12 5.29 -7.89 -15.09
C ILE A 12 5.72 -6.89 -14.02
N VAL A 13 6.13 -5.69 -14.41
CA VAL A 13 6.55 -4.64 -13.46
C VAL A 13 5.42 -4.27 -12.50
N LEU A 14 4.17 -4.18 -12.99
CA LEU A 14 3.01 -3.93 -12.13
C LEU A 14 2.76 -5.06 -11.14
N TRP A 15 2.94 -6.32 -11.54
CA TRP A 15 2.83 -7.44 -10.60
C TRP A 15 3.91 -7.43 -9.53
N ILE A 16 5.16 -7.09 -9.89
CA ILE A 16 6.25 -6.95 -8.93
C ILE A 16 5.96 -5.80 -7.95
N ALA A 17 5.59 -4.62 -8.46
CA ALA A 17 5.25 -3.46 -7.64
C ALA A 17 4.08 -3.77 -6.69
N GLN A 18 3.03 -4.41 -7.20
CA GLN A 18 1.84 -4.79 -6.44
C GLN A 18 2.15 -5.84 -5.38
N GLY A 19 2.97 -6.85 -5.71
CA GLY A 19 3.43 -7.87 -4.75
C GLY A 19 4.29 -7.27 -3.64
N LEU A 20 5.26 -6.45 -3.99
CA LEU A 20 6.12 -5.79 -3.01
C LEU A 20 5.32 -4.88 -2.06
N LEU A 21 4.50 -4.00 -2.63
CA LEU A 21 3.68 -3.07 -1.85
C LEU A 21 2.70 -3.82 -0.94
N ALA A 22 2.07 -4.88 -1.45
CA ALA A 22 1.16 -5.71 -0.67
C ALA A 22 1.86 -6.39 0.51
N VAL A 23 3.02 -7.03 0.30
CA VAL A 23 3.76 -7.70 1.38
C VAL A 23 4.15 -6.70 2.47
N MET A 24 4.67 -5.53 2.08
CA MET A 24 5.05 -4.48 3.04
C MET A 24 3.87 -4.03 3.90
N PHE A 25 2.71 -3.75 3.29
CA PHE A 25 1.54 -3.27 4.02
C PHE A 25 0.79 -4.37 4.78
N ILE A 26 0.82 -5.62 4.31
CA ILE A 26 0.29 -6.76 5.08
C ILE A 26 1.11 -6.93 6.36
N MET A 27 2.45 -6.92 6.25
CA MET A 27 3.32 -7.02 7.42
C MET A 27 3.14 -5.84 8.38
N ALA A 28 3.22 -4.61 7.87
CA ALA A 28 3.02 -3.40 8.68
C ALA A 28 1.63 -3.38 9.34
N GLY A 29 0.61 -3.76 8.59
CA GLY A 29 -0.77 -3.82 9.06
C GLY A 29 -0.98 -4.85 10.16
N ILE A 30 -0.44 -6.07 9.99
CA ILE A 30 -0.47 -7.12 11.03
C ILE A 30 0.24 -6.62 12.28
N MET A 31 1.46 -6.10 12.17
CA MET A 31 2.22 -5.60 13.31
C MET A 31 1.42 -4.55 14.09
N LYS A 32 0.93 -3.51 13.40
CA LYS A 32 0.15 -2.43 14.02
C LYS A 32 -1.20 -2.90 14.55
N ALA A 33 -1.79 -3.97 14.01
CA ALA A 33 -3.08 -4.49 14.47
C ALA A 33 -2.95 -5.40 15.70
N THR A 34 -1.84 -6.16 15.84
CA THR A 34 -1.77 -7.26 16.82
C THR A 34 -0.68 -7.12 17.87
N GLN A 35 0.45 -6.46 17.57
CA GLN A 35 1.58 -6.41 18.51
C GLN A 35 1.29 -5.49 19.70
N PRO A 36 1.83 -5.79 20.90
CA PRO A 36 1.82 -4.86 22.03
C PRO A 36 2.46 -3.51 21.68
N VAL A 37 2.01 -2.44 22.34
CA VAL A 37 2.48 -1.08 22.05
C VAL A 37 3.96 -0.93 22.37
N GLU A 38 4.41 -1.63 23.41
CA GLU A 38 5.79 -1.65 23.88
C GLU A 38 6.72 -2.22 22.79
N ALA A 39 6.31 -3.33 22.15
CA ALA A 39 7.07 -3.92 21.04
C ALA A 39 7.03 -3.05 19.78
N LEU A 40 5.90 -2.39 19.49
CA LEU A 40 5.82 -1.45 18.37
C LEU A 40 6.73 -0.24 18.58
N ALA A 41 6.83 0.26 19.82
CA ALA A 41 7.61 1.45 20.15
C ALA A 41 9.11 1.31 19.86
N GLU A 42 9.65 0.08 19.83
CA GLU A 42 11.05 -0.19 19.49
C GLU A 42 11.41 0.27 18.06
N SER A 43 10.45 0.18 17.14
CA SER A 43 10.65 0.52 15.72
C SER A 43 9.81 1.70 15.24
N LEU A 44 8.71 2.01 15.96
CA LEU A 44 7.74 3.04 15.63
C LEU A 44 7.50 3.94 16.83
N PRO A 45 8.43 4.83 17.22
CA PRO A 45 8.32 5.64 18.44
C PRO A 45 7.03 6.46 18.54
N TRP A 46 6.43 6.84 17.40
CA TRP A 46 5.19 7.62 17.36
C TRP A 46 3.99 6.93 18.03
N VAL A 47 3.98 5.61 18.14
CA VAL A 47 2.85 4.83 18.71
C VAL A 47 2.65 5.12 20.21
N THR A 48 3.69 5.55 20.92
CA THR A 48 3.62 5.89 22.36
C THR A 48 2.91 7.22 22.62
N SER A 49 2.85 8.08 21.61
CA SER A 49 2.24 9.42 21.67
C SER A 49 0.94 9.52 20.88
N THR A 50 0.41 8.38 20.43
CA THR A 50 -0.80 8.29 19.59
C THR A 50 -1.81 7.36 20.25
N PRO A 51 -3.12 7.69 20.24
CA PRO A 51 -4.14 6.80 20.79
C PRO A 51 -4.06 5.40 20.16
N LEU A 52 -4.06 4.35 21.00
CA LEU A 52 -3.93 2.97 20.53
C LEU A 52 -5.00 2.60 19.50
N GLY A 53 -6.24 3.06 19.67
CA GLY A 53 -7.32 2.83 18.72
C GLY A 53 -6.98 3.34 17.31
N LEU A 54 -6.30 4.49 17.19
CA LEU A 54 -5.86 5.02 15.91
C LEU A 54 -4.74 4.17 15.30
N VAL A 55 -3.78 3.71 16.12
CA VAL A 55 -2.72 2.78 15.66
C VAL A 55 -3.34 1.51 15.09
N ARG A 56 -4.33 0.92 15.79
CA ARG A 56 -5.04 -0.28 15.31
C ARG A 56 -5.82 -0.01 14.03
N PHE A 57 -6.51 1.12 13.95
CA PHE A 57 -7.25 1.51 12.75
C PHE A 57 -6.33 1.64 11.52
N ILE A 58 -5.17 2.29 11.69
CA ILE A 58 -4.16 2.40 10.62
C ILE A 58 -3.69 1.01 10.22
N GLY A 59 -3.34 0.15 11.19
CA GLY A 59 -2.86 -1.21 10.93
C GLY A 59 -3.87 -2.07 10.17
N ILE A 60 -5.14 -2.06 10.59
CA ILE A 60 -6.21 -2.79 9.90
C ILE A 60 -6.42 -2.24 8.48
N SER A 61 -6.40 -0.92 8.31
CA SER A 61 -6.55 -0.27 7.00
C SER A 61 -5.41 -0.62 6.05
N GLU A 62 -4.18 -0.62 6.52
CA GLU A 62 -2.99 -1.03 5.77
C GLU A 62 -3.06 -2.52 5.39
N LEU A 63 -3.47 -3.39 6.32
CA LEU A 63 -3.65 -4.81 6.07
C LEU A 63 -4.69 -5.04 4.97
N LEU A 64 -5.86 -4.41 5.09
CA LEU A 64 -6.93 -4.51 4.07
C LEU A 64 -6.47 -3.94 2.72
N GLY A 65 -5.70 -2.85 2.72
CA GLY A 65 -5.11 -2.29 1.51
C GLY A 65 -4.13 -3.27 0.85
N GLY A 66 -3.21 -3.86 1.62
CA GLY A 66 -2.25 -4.84 1.11
C GLY A 66 -2.93 -6.10 0.57
N LEU A 67 -3.93 -6.63 1.26
CA LEU A 67 -4.74 -7.75 0.77
C LEU A 67 -5.55 -7.36 -0.48
N GLY A 68 -6.12 -6.16 -0.50
CA GLY A 68 -6.88 -5.62 -1.63
C GLY A 68 -6.04 -5.38 -2.88
N LEU A 69 -4.72 -5.19 -2.73
CA LEU A 69 -3.81 -5.18 -3.87
C LEU A 69 -3.71 -6.56 -4.53
N LEU A 70 -3.69 -7.66 -3.78
CA LEU A 70 -3.44 -8.99 -4.35
C LEU A 70 -4.71 -9.77 -4.67
N ILE A 71 -5.61 -9.90 -3.71
CA ILE A 71 -6.74 -10.85 -3.77
C ILE A 71 -7.63 -10.61 -5.01
N PRO A 72 -8.15 -9.38 -5.27
CA PRO A 72 -9.02 -9.14 -6.44
C PRO A 72 -8.33 -9.40 -7.77
N SER A 73 -7.02 -9.12 -7.83
CA SER A 73 -6.20 -9.31 -9.03
C SER A 73 -5.87 -10.77 -9.31
N ILE A 74 -5.53 -11.55 -8.28
CA ILE A 74 -5.17 -12.99 -8.39
C ILE A 74 -6.40 -13.81 -8.75
N PHE A 75 -7.49 -13.64 -7.99
CA PHE A 75 -8.72 -14.40 -8.20
C PHE A 75 -9.58 -13.84 -9.33
N ARG A 76 -9.24 -12.66 -9.85
CA ARG A 76 -9.94 -11.98 -10.94
C ARG A 76 -11.43 -11.75 -10.65
N PHE A 77 -11.79 -11.51 -9.39
CA PHE A 77 -13.11 -10.99 -9.02
C PHE A 77 -12.99 -9.49 -8.76
N LYS A 78 -13.89 -8.69 -9.34
CA LYS A 78 -13.90 -7.22 -9.24
C LYS A 78 -12.49 -6.57 -9.19
N PRO A 79 -11.61 -6.75 -10.20
CA PRO A 79 -10.21 -6.28 -10.14
C PRO A 79 -10.05 -4.77 -9.94
N ILE A 80 -11.11 -3.99 -10.17
CA ILE A 80 -11.17 -2.56 -9.83
C ILE A 80 -10.88 -2.29 -8.34
N LEU A 81 -11.15 -3.25 -7.45
CA LEU A 81 -10.82 -3.15 -6.02
C LEU A 81 -9.31 -3.02 -5.78
N THR A 82 -8.45 -3.56 -6.66
CA THR A 82 -6.99 -3.35 -6.57
C THR A 82 -6.62 -1.88 -6.79
N VAL A 83 -7.32 -1.17 -7.67
CA VAL A 83 -7.10 0.26 -7.89
C VAL A 83 -7.51 1.06 -6.65
N TRP A 84 -8.66 0.74 -6.06
CA TRP A 84 -9.13 1.37 -4.83
C TRP A 84 -8.23 1.09 -3.63
N ALA A 85 -7.72 -0.13 -3.50
CA ALA A 85 -6.74 -0.49 -2.48
C ALA A 85 -5.44 0.31 -2.62
N ALA A 86 -4.92 0.45 -3.85
CA ALA A 86 -3.75 1.26 -4.11
C ALA A 86 -3.98 2.76 -3.77
N LEU A 87 -5.16 3.31 -4.11
CA LEU A 87 -5.53 4.67 -3.73
C LEU A 87 -5.63 4.85 -2.21
N GLY A 88 -6.23 3.89 -1.51
CA GLY A 88 -6.34 3.91 -0.05
C GLY A 88 -4.96 3.90 0.63
N LEU A 89 -4.05 3.03 0.16
CA LEU A 89 -2.67 3.00 0.66
C LEU A 89 -1.91 4.29 0.36
N ALA A 90 -2.08 4.87 -0.84
CA ALA A 90 -1.50 6.17 -1.17
C ALA A 90 -2.01 7.27 -0.22
N LEU A 91 -3.31 7.28 0.08
CA LEU A 91 -3.91 8.23 1.02
C LEU A 91 -3.32 8.06 2.43
N ILE A 92 -3.18 6.83 2.93
CA ILE A 92 -2.55 6.56 4.24
C ILE A 92 -1.12 7.12 4.26
N MET A 93 -0.34 6.94 3.18
CA MET A 93 1.03 7.48 3.11
C MET A 93 1.08 9.01 3.04
N VAL A 94 0.11 9.65 2.39
CA VAL A 94 0.00 11.13 2.41
C VAL A 94 -0.29 11.62 3.82
N LEU A 95 -1.23 10.98 4.53
CA LEU A 95 -1.55 11.32 5.92
C LEU A 95 -0.35 11.06 6.84
N ALA A 96 0.36 9.95 6.66
CA ALA A 96 1.58 9.63 7.40
C ALA A 96 2.69 10.66 7.14
N ALA A 97 2.88 11.10 5.90
CA ALA A 97 3.84 12.15 5.56
C ALA A 97 3.50 13.46 6.26
N GLY A 98 2.23 13.87 6.26
CA GLY A 98 1.76 15.02 7.02
C GLY A 98 2.01 14.88 8.52
N PHE A 99 1.70 13.71 9.09
CA PHE A 99 1.95 13.42 10.50
C PHE A 99 3.45 13.56 10.86
N HIS A 100 4.34 12.94 10.10
CA HIS A 100 5.79 13.08 10.32
C HIS A 100 6.29 14.52 10.14
N ALA A 101 5.73 15.27 9.17
CA ALA A 101 6.07 16.67 8.97
C ALA A 101 5.71 17.53 10.20
N THR A 102 4.55 17.31 10.82
CA THR A 102 4.16 18.04 12.04
C THR A 102 5.08 17.77 13.23
N ARG A 103 5.85 16.67 13.20
CA ARG A 103 6.80 16.25 14.24
C ARG A 103 8.25 16.57 13.90
N GLY A 104 8.52 17.17 12.73
CA GLY A 104 9.88 17.41 12.25
C GLY A 104 10.65 16.16 11.85
N GLU A 105 9.96 15.02 11.67
CA GLU A 105 10.56 13.71 11.33
C GLU A 105 10.75 13.56 9.81
N PHE A 106 11.43 14.52 9.18
CA PHE A 106 11.58 14.59 7.73
C PHE A 106 12.20 13.35 7.06
N PRO A 107 13.17 12.62 7.67
CA PRO A 107 13.69 11.40 7.07
C PRO A 107 12.61 10.34 6.78
N ASN A 108 11.57 10.25 7.60
CA ASN A 108 10.47 9.29 7.43
C ASN A 108 9.55 9.63 6.24
N ILE A 109 9.53 10.90 5.82
CA ILE A 109 8.71 11.36 4.69
C ILE A 109 9.22 10.78 3.36
N GLY A 110 10.54 10.59 3.21
CA GLY A 110 11.13 10.05 2.00
C GLY A 110 10.56 8.68 1.62
N MET A 111 10.41 7.80 2.61
CA MET A 111 9.79 6.48 2.41
C MET A 111 8.32 6.62 1.99
N ASN A 112 7.55 7.51 2.63
CA ASN A 112 6.15 7.74 2.26
C ASN A 112 6.02 8.18 0.81
N VAL A 113 6.88 9.09 0.34
CA VAL A 113 6.89 9.56 -1.07
C VAL A 113 7.15 8.41 -2.03
N VAL A 114 8.12 7.53 -1.72
CA VAL A 114 8.42 6.34 -2.53
C VAL A 114 7.20 5.41 -2.61
N LEU A 115 6.57 5.12 -1.46
CA LEU A 115 5.40 4.24 -1.39
C LEU A 115 4.19 4.84 -2.11
N ILE A 116 3.96 6.15 -2.01
CA ILE A 116 2.95 6.87 -2.81
C ILE A 116 3.24 6.70 -4.31
N GLY A 117 4.49 6.89 -4.73
CA GLY A 117 4.90 6.71 -6.12
C GLY A 117 4.57 5.32 -6.66
N ILE A 118 4.89 4.27 -5.90
CA ILE A 118 4.58 2.88 -6.26
C ILE A 118 3.06 2.67 -6.32
N ALA A 119 2.32 3.16 -5.33
CA ALA A 119 0.86 3.04 -5.28
C ALA A 119 0.19 3.73 -6.48
N LEU A 120 0.59 4.96 -6.81
CA LEU A 120 0.07 5.70 -7.97
C LEU A 120 0.46 5.05 -9.30
N PHE A 121 1.65 4.46 -9.38
CA PHE A 121 2.06 3.66 -10.54
C PHE A 121 1.15 2.43 -10.73
N ILE A 122 0.78 1.74 -9.65
CA ILE A 122 -0.19 0.64 -9.69
C ILE A 122 -1.58 1.14 -10.12
N VAL A 123 -2.06 2.26 -9.56
CA VAL A 123 -3.34 2.89 -9.94
C VAL A 123 -3.38 3.14 -11.44
N TRP A 124 -2.40 3.86 -11.97
CA TRP A 124 -2.33 4.16 -13.40
C TRP A 124 -2.22 2.88 -14.26
N GLY A 125 -1.34 1.97 -13.85
CA GLY A 125 -1.07 0.74 -14.57
C GLY A 125 -2.29 -0.18 -14.66
N ARG A 126 -2.98 -0.41 -13.54
CA ARG A 126 -4.14 -1.31 -13.48
C ARG A 126 -5.44 -0.67 -13.95
N SER A 127 -5.57 0.65 -13.93
CA SER A 127 -6.77 1.33 -14.46
C SER A 127 -6.73 1.55 -15.97
N LYS A 128 -5.55 1.86 -16.55
CA LYS A 128 -5.45 2.29 -17.96
C LYS A 128 -4.53 1.44 -18.81
N LYS A 129 -3.36 1.04 -18.30
CA LYS A 129 -2.28 0.54 -19.17
C LYS A 129 -2.25 -0.98 -19.35
N ALA A 130 -2.53 -1.72 -18.29
CA ALA A 130 -2.58 -3.19 -18.24
C ALA A 130 -3.67 -3.63 -17.24
N PRO A 131 -4.95 -3.37 -17.55
CA PRO A 131 -6.06 -3.76 -16.69
C PRO A 131 -6.17 -5.29 -16.58
N ILE A 132 -6.62 -5.75 -15.42
CA ILE A 132 -6.98 -7.14 -15.19
C ILE A 132 -8.49 -7.26 -15.39
N PHE A 133 -8.90 -8.09 -16.35
CA PHE A 133 -10.32 -8.34 -16.60
C PHE A 133 -10.84 -9.41 -15.64
N SER A 134 -12.09 -9.27 -15.18
CA SER A 134 -12.72 -10.29 -14.35
C SER A 134 -12.86 -11.62 -15.09
N LYS A 135 -12.82 -12.72 -14.35
CA LYS A 135 -13.25 -14.03 -14.87
C LYS A 135 -14.78 -14.05 -14.81
N SER A 136 -15.47 -14.29 -15.94
CA SER A 136 -16.94 -14.40 -15.95
C SER A 136 -17.40 -15.62 -15.19
#